data_AF-W4K089-F1
#
_entry.id   AF-W4K089-F1
#
_cell.length_a   1.000
_cell.length_b   1.000
_cell.length_c   1.000
_cell.angle_alpha   90.00
_cell.angle_beta   90.00
_cell.angle_gamma   90.00
#
_symmetry.space_group_name_H-M   'P 1'
#
loop_
_entity.id
_entity.type
_entity.pdbx_description
1 polymer ?
#
loop_
_entity_poly.entity_id
_entity_poly.type
_entity_poly.pdbx_seq_one_letter_code
_entity_poly.pdbx_strand_id
1 'polypeptide(L)'
;ATCDILIGADSIKSMVRMFMLQEQAGRAEQHGELAEAADLRNPVQPRWSGVITNKTTGECHRRNTTDGRDHETVTQYGTLVDEHELRFLQHIVAYPISHRKFINFAAFDTDHTKEDSFYGESWIRVSNSREIVDLFRDWEPEVKQLCIRSRKVNRWTMNVVRTLPSYASGRVAILGDAARAMTSIQAAGVGQAIEDAWIRSALLSHPLTTLNSVVQVLQIYSRIRLPLASQVAEGSRRNSMYFCTEGVRRRYLRG
;
A
#
# COMPACT_ATOMS: atom_id res chain seq x y z
N ALA A 1 4.45 6.37 31.94
CA ALA A 1 4.50 4.90 32.03
C ALA A 1 5.89 4.43 31.64
N THR A 2 6.42 3.39 32.27
CA THR A 2 7.72 2.76 31.93
C THR A 2 7.47 1.36 31.36
N CYS A 3 8.37 0.88 30.49
CA CYS A 3 8.28 -0.46 29.90
C CYS A 3 9.67 -1.00 29.56
N ASP A 4 9.81 -2.32 29.50
CA ASP A 4 11.07 -2.99 29.12
C ASP A 4 11.35 -2.95 27.63
N ILE A 5 10.28 -2.89 26.82
CA ILE A 5 10.31 -2.90 25.35
C ILE A 5 9.21 -1.95 24.85
N LEU A 6 9.56 -1.07 23.91
CA LEU A 6 8.59 -0.24 23.20
C LEU A 6 8.33 -0.80 21.80
N ILE A 7 7.06 -1.03 21.49
CA ILE A 7 6.61 -1.49 20.17
C ILE A 7 5.86 -0.38 19.43
N GLY A 8 6.37 0.02 18.26
CA GLY A 8 5.67 0.91 17.34
C GLY A 8 4.80 0.14 16.35
N ALA A 9 3.49 0.26 16.49
CA ALA A 9 2.48 -0.20 15.53
C ALA A 9 1.52 0.95 15.18
N ASP A 10 2.05 2.17 15.14
CA ASP A 10 1.36 3.45 15.02
C ASP A 10 1.24 3.92 13.56
N SER A 11 1.12 2.95 12.63
CA SER A 11 0.85 3.14 11.21
C SER A 11 1.92 3.96 10.46
N ILE A 12 1.61 4.38 9.24
CA ILE A 12 2.52 5.03 8.30
C ILE A 12 3.14 6.33 8.81
N LYS A 13 2.44 7.09 9.66
CA LYS A 13 2.95 8.32 10.30
C LYS A 13 3.58 8.06 11.68
N SER A 14 4.23 6.91 11.83
CA SER A 14 4.80 6.44 13.09
C SER A 14 5.75 7.45 13.74
N MET A 15 5.39 7.87 14.96
CA MET A 15 6.24 8.66 15.84
C MET A 15 7.37 7.80 16.41
N VAL A 16 7.10 6.51 16.65
CA VAL A 16 8.13 5.58 17.14
C VAL A 16 9.24 5.42 16.10
N ARG A 17 8.90 5.24 14.81
CA ARG A 17 9.88 5.23 13.71
C ARG A 17 10.67 6.54 13.69
N MET A 18 9.99 7.68 13.75
CA MET A 18 10.63 9.00 13.70
C MET A 18 11.69 9.15 14.79
N PHE A 19 11.33 8.91 16.05
CA PHE A 19 12.26 9.04 17.17
C PHE A 19 13.39 8.01 17.11
N MET A 20 13.07 6.75 16.76
CA MET A 20 14.07 5.68 16.62
C MET A 20 15.16 6.05 15.61
N LEU A 21 14.77 6.56 14.44
CA LEU A 21 15.71 6.94 13.37
C LEU A 21 16.45 8.24 13.69
N GLN A 22 15.79 9.23 14.31
CA GLN A 22 16.44 10.47 14.74
C GLN A 22 17.53 10.21 15.79
N GLU A 23 17.26 9.32 16.75
CA GLU A 23 18.24 8.94 17.76
C GLU A 23 19.46 8.24 17.13
N GLN A 24 19.24 7.31 16.20
CA GLN A 24 20.33 6.66 15.46
C GLN A 24 21.14 7.69 14.65
N ALA A 25 20.47 8.60 13.95
CA ALA A 25 21.12 9.64 13.17
C ALA A 25 21.97 10.58 14.05
N GLY A 26 21.48 10.93 15.24
CA GLY A 26 22.24 11.74 16.20
C GLY A 26 23.51 11.05 16.71
N ARG A 27 23.46 9.72 16.91
CA ARG A 27 24.65 8.93 17.28
C ARG A 27 25.66 8.86 16.14
N ALA A 28 25.20 8.65 14.91
CA ALA A 28 26.06 8.67 13.72
C ALA A 28 26.77 10.04 13.56
N GLU A 29 26.06 11.15 13.78
CA GLU A 29 26.66 12.50 13.77
C GLU A 29 27.73 12.69 14.84
N GLN A 30 27.51 12.17 16.06
CA GLN A 30 28.50 12.23 17.14
C GLN A 30 29.78 11.46 16.79
N HIS A 31 29.69 10.45 15.92
CA HIS A 31 30.84 9.69 15.41
C HIS A 31 31.43 10.27 14.11
N GLY A 32 30.87 11.36 13.57
CA GLY A 32 31.33 11.99 12.32
C GLY A 32 30.75 11.35 11.05
N GLU A 33 29.77 10.45 11.16
CA GLU A 33 29.16 9.70 10.06
C GLU A 33 27.97 10.47 9.46
N LEU A 34 28.23 11.66 8.91
CA LEU A 34 27.18 12.57 8.42
C LEU A 34 26.31 11.98 7.30
N ALA A 35 26.89 11.16 6.42
CA ALA A 35 26.15 10.51 5.34
C ALA A 35 25.15 9.47 5.89
N GLU A 36 25.58 8.64 6.84
CA GLU A 36 24.70 7.67 7.49
C GLU A 36 23.57 8.36 8.26
N ALA A 37 23.88 9.46 8.95
CA ALA A 37 22.87 10.25 9.64
C ALA A 37 21.82 10.85 8.68
N ALA A 38 22.21 11.25 7.46
CA ALA A 38 21.29 11.71 6.44
C ALA A 38 20.41 10.56 5.91
N ASP A 39 21.00 9.40 5.64
CA ASP A 39 20.29 8.19 5.18
C ASP A 39 19.27 7.70 6.22
N LEU A 40 19.61 7.73 7.51
CA LEU A 40 18.71 7.38 8.61
C LEU A 40 17.49 8.31 8.70
N ARG A 41 17.64 9.60 8.36
CA ARG A 41 16.53 10.57 8.39
C ARG A 41 15.64 10.48 7.16
N ASN A 42 16.15 9.94 6.06
CA ASN A 42 15.47 9.90 4.78
C ASN A 42 14.09 9.19 4.83
N PRO A 43 13.94 8.00 5.44
CA PRO A 43 12.67 7.29 5.47
C PRO A 43 11.72 7.73 6.62
N VAL A 44 12.08 8.77 7.38
CA VAL A 44 11.23 9.26 8.50
C VAL A 44 9.86 9.70 8.00
N GLN A 45 9.85 10.51 6.94
CA GLN A 45 8.61 11.00 6.36
C GLN A 45 8.16 10.08 5.21
N PRO A 46 6.87 9.69 5.17
CA PRO A 46 6.31 8.94 4.05
C PRO A 46 6.47 9.71 2.73
N ARG A 47 6.57 8.95 1.64
CA ARG A 47 6.70 9.45 0.28
C ARG A 47 5.50 9.02 -0.53
N TRP A 48 5.06 9.86 -1.46
CA TRP A 48 4.01 9.49 -2.38
C TRP A 48 4.53 8.45 -3.36
N SER A 49 3.77 7.39 -3.58
CA SER A 49 4.13 6.33 -4.53
C SER A 49 3.76 6.65 -5.98
N GLY A 50 3.29 7.86 -6.28
CA GLY A 50 2.70 8.19 -7.58
C GLY A 50 1.31 7.61 -7.80
N VAL A 51 0.78 6.79 -6.87
CA VAL A 51 -0.53 6.14 -7.01
C VAL A 51 -1.61 6.93 -6.28
N ILE A 52 -2.73 7.12 -6.97
CA ILE A 52 -4.00 7.58 -6.41
C ILE A 52 -5.03 6.47 -6.58
N THR A 53 -5.85 6.25 -5.56
CA THR A 53 -6.96 5.30 -5.62
C THR A 53 -8.29 5.99 -5.36
N ASN A 54 -9.21 5.88 -6.29
CA ASN A 54 -10.60 6.30 -6.15
C ASN A 54 -11.44 5.08 -5.75
N LYS A 55 -11.99 5.11 -4.53
CA LYS A 55 -12.77 4.01 -3.95
C LYS A 55 -14.22 4.40 -3.81
N THR A 56 -15.11 3.48 -4.14
CA THR A 56 -16.54 3.65 -3.99
C THR A 56 -17.24 2.30 -3.86
N THR A 57 -18.51 2.35 -3.48
CA THR A 57 -19.37 1.19 -3.39
C THR A 57 -20.67 1.52 -4.11
N GLY A 58 -21.08 0.63 -5.01
CA GLY A 58 -22.31 0.75 -5.79
C GLY A 58 -23.24 -0.43 -5.55
N GLU A 59 -24.53 -0.26 -5.79
CA GLU A 59 -25.49 -1.37 -5.78
C GLU A 59 -25.22 -2.34 -6.94
N CYS A 60 -25.26 -3.63 -6.63
CA CYS A 60 -25.13 -4.69 -7.62
C CYS A 60 -26.51 -4.97 -8.24
N HIS A 61 -26.86 -4.27 -9.32
CA HIS A 61 -28.07 -4.64 -10.06
C HIS A 61 -27.75 -5.79 -11.03
N ARG A 62 -28.59 -6.83 -11.05
CA ARG A 62 -28.43 -7.98 -11.97
C ARG A 62 -28.46 -7.53 -13.43
N ARG A 63 -29.48 -6.77 -13.84
CA ARG A 63 -29.61 -6.25 -15.21
C ARG A 63 -28.79 -4.97 -15.39
N ASN A 64 -27.59 -5.07 -15.96
CA ASN A 64 -26.65 -3.95 -15.96
C ASN A 64 -26.13 -3.50 -17.32
N THR A 65 -26.66 -4.03 -18.40
CA THR A 65 -26.37 -3.55 -19.75
C THR A 65 -27.64 -2.97 -20.38
N THR A 66 -27.48 -2.03 -21.31
CA THR A 66 -28.57 -1.49 -22.15
C THR A 66 -29.32 -2.56 -22.94
N ASP A 67 -28.77 -3.77 -23.05
CA ASP A 67 -29.36 -4.94 -23.69
C ASP A 67 -29.96 -5.98 -22.72
N GLY A 68 -30.01 -5.68 -21.40
CA GLY A 68 -30.69 -6.50 -20.40
C GLY A 68 -29.92 -7.74 -19.91
N ARG A 69 -28.65 -7.89 -20.29
CA ARG A 69 -27.76 -8.94 -19.78
C ARG A 69 -27.20 -8.62 -18.39
N ASP A 70 -26.78 -9.68 -17.70
CA ASP A 70 -25.99 -9.55 -16.47
C ASP A 70 -24.59 -9.05 -16.86
N HIS A 71 -24.09 -8.03 -16.14
CA HIS A 71 -22.75 -7.50 -16.41
C HIS A 71 -21.69 -8.52 -15.96
N GLU A 72 -20.90 -9.05 -16.89
CA GLU A 72 -19.98 -10.18 -16.63
C GLU A 72 -18.94 -9.88 -15.52
N THR A 73 -18.59 -8.59 -15.30
CA THR A 73 -17.69 -8.19 -14.20
C THR A 73 -18.27 -8.41 -12.80
N VAL A 74 -19.56 -8.75 -12.65
CA VAL A 74 -20.16 -9.11 -11.35
C VAL A 74 -19.49 -10.36 -10.75
N THR A 75 -18.73 -11.12 -11.55
CA THR A 75 -18.07 -12.36 -11.10
C THR A 75 -16.56 -12.42 -11.39
N GLN A 76 -15.95 -11.37 -11.96
CA GLN A 76 -14.54 -11.43 -12.39
C GLN A 76 -13.71 -10.20 -11.98
N TYR A 77 -12.47 -10.49 -11.55
CA TYR A 77 -11.38 -9.53 -11.47
C TYR A 77 -10.99 -9.12 -12.89
N GLY A 78 -11.22 -7.86 -13.25
CA GLY A 78 -10.81 -7.31 -14.55
C GLY A 78 -9.82 -6.17 -14.36
N THR A 79 -8.59 -6.36 -14.81
CA THR A 79 -7.64 -5.27 -15.04
C THR A 79 -7.79 -4.86 -16.50
N LEU A 80 -8.11 -3.60 -16.72
CA LEU A 80 -8.10 -2.97 -18.04
C LEU A 80 -6.98 -1.92 -18.00
N VAL A 81 -6.33 -1.69 -19.13
CA VAL A 81 -5.13 -0.85 -19.26
C VAL A 81 -5.29 0.01 -20.49
N ASP A 82 -4.99 1.30 -20.37
CA ASP A 82 -4.91 2.19 -21.52
C ASP A 82 -3.53 2.05 -22.19
N GLU A 83 -3.53 1.81 -23.51
CA GLU A 83 -2.34 1.58 -24.33
C GLU A 83 -1.70 2.89 -24.83
N HIS A 84 -2.32 4.06 -24.62
CA HIS A 84 -1.98 5.23 -25.44
C HIS A 84 -0.83 6.12 -24.97
N GLU A 85 -0.39 6.10 -23.71
CA GLU A 85 0.94 6.61 -23.33
C GLU A 85 1.41 5.94 -22.03
N LEU A 86 2.60 5.32 -22.04
CA LEU A 86 3.30 4.70 -20.89
C LEU A 86 3.55 5.64 -19.69
N ARG A 87 2.96 6.83 -19.66
CA ARG A 87 3.06 7.85 -18.62
C ARG A 87 1.96 7.72 -17.55
N PHE A 88 0.76 7.26 -17.91
CA PHE A 88 -0.37 7.17 -16.99
C PHE A 88 -0.91 5.74 -16.97
N LEU A 89 -0.76 5.13 -15.81
CA LEU A 89 -1.01 3.71 -15.60
C LEU A 89 -2.30 3.57 -14.80
N GLN A 90 -3.39 3.31 -15.54
CA GLN A 90 -4.73 3.18 -14.99
C GLN A 90 -5.14 1.72 -14.90
N HIS A 91 -5.72 1.31 -13.76
CA HIS A 91 -6.38 0.01 -13.63
C HIS A 91 -7.56 0.07 -12.68
N ILE A 92 -8.46 -0.90 -12.80
CA ILE A 92 -9.64 -1.03 -11.94
C ILE A 92 -9.63 -2.38 -11.26
N VAL A 93 -10.14 -2.41 -10.03
CA VAL A 93 -10.48 -3.63 -9.30
C VAL A 93 -11.91 -3.50 -8.82
N ALA A 94 -12.78 -4.42 -9.26
CA ALA A 94 -14.17 -4.51 -8.84
C ALA A 94 -14.45 -5.91 -8.29
N TYR A 95 -15.17 -5.98 -7.16
CA TYR A 95 -15.58 -7.27 -6.58
C TYR A 95 -16.89 -7.14 -5.79
N PRO A 96 -17.73 -8.18 -5.79
CA PRO A 96 -18.99 -8.18 -5.05
C PRO A 96 -18.74 -8.27 -3.54
N ILE A 97 -19.55 -7.56 -2.76
CA ILE A 97 -19.58 -7.59 -1.29
C ILE A 97 -21.01 -7.76 -0.79
N SER A 98 -21.19 -8.05 0.51
CA SER A 98 -22.51 -8.17 1.15
C SER A 98 -23.46 -9.12 0.39
N HIS A 99 -23.03 -10.38 0.20
CA HIS A 99 -23.78 -11.38 -0.56
C HIS A 99 -24.20 -10.92 -1.98
N ARG A 100 -23.30 -10.23 -2.68
CA ARG A 100 -23.54 -9.67 -4.04
C ARG A 100 -24.64 -8.61 -4.09
N LYS A 101 -24.94 -7.93 -2.98
CA LYS A 101 -25.85 -6.77 -2.97
C LYS A 101 -25.14 -5.50 -3.43
N PHE A 102 -23.83 -5.42 -3.21
CA PHE A 102 -23.02 -4.27 -3.59
C PHE A 102 -21.76 -4.72 -4.31
N ILE A 103 -21.16 -3.81 -5.09
CA ILE A 103 -19.85 -3.97 -5.71
C ILE A 103 -18.92 -2.94 -5.05
N ASN A 104 -17.80 -3.41 -4.50
CA ASN A 104 -16.70 -2.53 -4.18
C ASN A 104 -15.90 -2.25 -5.45
N PHE A 105 -15.62 -0.98 -5.69
CA PHE A 105 -14.89 -0.51 -6.85
C PHE A 105 -13.70 0.33 -6.40
N ALA A 106 -12.51 -0.01 -6.91
CA ALA A 106 -11.28 0.72 -6.71
C ALA A 106 -10.64 1.00 -8.07
N ALA A 107 -10.61 2.27 -8.43
CA ALA A 107 -9.91 2.78 -9.61
C ALA A 107 -8.56 3.34 -9.20
N PHE A 108 -7.52 2.97 -9.92
CA PHE A 108 -6.15 3.39 -9.65
C PHE A 108 -5.67 4.24 -10.81
N ASP A 109 -5.02 5.34 -10.47
CA ASP A 109 -4.32 6.24 -11.38
C ASP A 109 -2.89 6.35 -10.89
N THR A 110 -1.94 5.96 -11.73
CA THR A 110 -0.53 5.88 -11.33
C THR A 110 0.34 6.71 -12.25
N ASP A 111 1.08 7.63 -11.64
CA ASP A 111 2.10 8.47 -12.28
C ASP A 111 3.46 8.17 -11.65
N HIS A 112 4.21 7.28 -12.29
CA HIS A 112 5.53 6.85 -11.81
C HIS A 112 6.58 7.96 -11.83
N THR A 113 6.36 9.05 -12.59
CA THR A 113 7.28 10.21 -12.60
C THR A 113 7.24 10.99 -11.29
N LYS A 114 6.18 10.79 -10.50
CA LYS A 114 5.98 11.42 -9.20
C LYS A 114 6.26 10.49 -8.02
N GLU A 115 6.77 9.27 -8.27
CA GLU A 115 7.28 8.42 -7.22
C GLU A 115 8.32 9.15 -6.37
N ASP A 116 8.33 8.83 -5.08
CA ASP A 116 9.31 9.33 -4.13
C ASP A 116 9.25 10.86 -3.88
N SER A 117 8.14 11.49 -4.26
CA SER A 117 7.85 12.90 -3.99
C SER A 117 6.97 13.08 -2.74
N PHE A 118 6.65 14.33 -2.40
CA PHE A 118 5.64 14.65 -1.39
C PHE A 118 4.31 15.01 -2.05
N TYR A 119 3.20 14.50 -1.50
CA TYR A 119 1.88 14.95 -1.93
C TYR A 119 1.47 16.19 -1.14
N GLY A 120 1.30 17.32 -1.81
CA GLY A 120 1.04 18.64 -1.19
C GLY A 120 -0.36 18.86 -0.64
N GLU A 121 -1.27 17.89 -0.81
CA GLU A 121 -2.67 17.99 -0.39
C GLU A 121 -3.04 16.91 0.64
N SER A 122 -4.30 16.94 1.10
CA SER A 122 -4.85 15.87 1.96
C SER A 122 -4.78 14.51 1.26
N TRP A 123 -4.33 13.50 1.99
CA TRP A 123 -4.26 12.13 1.48
C TRP A 123 -5.64 11.50 1.24
N ILE A 124 -6.69 12.08 1.81
CA ILE A 124 -8.07 11.64 1.61
C ILE A 124 -8.91 12.85 1.28
N ARG A 125 -9.66 12.76 0.19
CA ARG A 125 -10.65 13.77 -0.19
C ARG A 125 -11.89 13.08 -0.74
N VAL A 126 -13.06 13.65 -0.42
CA VAL A 126 -14.30 13.25 -1.09
C VAL A 126 -14.28 13.83 -2.49
N SER A 127 -14.36 12.94 -3.47
CA SER A 127 -14.48 13.25 -4.89
C SER A 127 -15.89 12.91 -5.37
N ASN A 128 -16.20 13.29 -6.60
CA ASN A 128 -17.48 13.01 -7.26
C ASN A 128 -17.28 12.02 -8.42
N SER A 129 -18.37 11.43 -8.90
CA SER A 129 -18.33 10.45 -9.98
C SER A 129 -17.75 11.00 -11.29
N ARG A 130 -17.84 12.32 -11.56
CA ARG A 130 -17.31 12.91 -12.79
C ARG A 130 -15.79 12.78 -12.87
N GLU A 131 -15.08 13.00 -11.78
CA GLU A 131 -13.60 12.87 -11.75
C GLU A 131 -13.16 11.43 -12.11
N ILE A 132 -13.90 10.41 -11.67
CA ILE A 132 -13.62 9.03 -12.08
C ILE A 132 -14.00 8.81 -13.56
N VAL A 133 -15.16 9.28 -13.99
CA VAL A 133 -15.61 9.11 -15.38
C VAL A 133 -14.64 9.77 -16.37
N ASP A 134 -14.13 10.95 -16.03
CA ASP A 134 -13.15 11.67 -16.82
C ASP A 134 -11.81 10.93 -16.87
N LEU A 135 -11.40 10.30 -15.76
CA LEU A 135 -10.21 9.45 -15.70
C LEU A 135 -10.31 8.28 -16.69
N PHE A 136 -11.47 7.67 -16.83
CA PHE A 136 -11.72 6.51 -17.71
C PHE A 136 -12.53 6.86 -18.97
N ARG A 137 -12.40 8.10 -19.48
CA ARG A 137 -13.22 8.58 -20.60
C ARG A 137 -13.06 7.74 -21.88
N ASP A 138 -11.85 7.25 -22.10
CA ASP A 138 -11.44 6.50 -23.30
C ASP A 138 -11.63 4.98 -23.14
N TRP A 139 -12.09 4.53 -21.96
CA TRP A 139 -12.40 3.13 -21.68
C TRP A 139 -13.80 2.74 -22.15
N GLU A 140 -14.11 1.45 -22.07
CA GLU A 140 -15.37 0.87 -22.53
C GLU A 140 -16.60 1.47 -21.81
N PRO A 141 -17.75 1.56 -22.50
CA PRO A 141 -19.00 2.08 -21.91
C PRO A 141 -19.40 1.44 -20.58
N GLU A 142 -19.16 0.15 -20.43
CA GLU A 142 -19.41 -0.67 -19.24
C GLU A 142 -18.70 -0.13 -18.00
N VAL A 143 -17.42 0.22 -18.14
CA VAL A 143 -16.61 0.79 -17.06
C VAL A 143 -17.15 2.16 -16.67
N LYS A 144 -17.45 3.00 -17.68
CA LYS A 144 -18.01 4.33 -17.45
C LYS A 144 -19.37 4.26 -16.73
N GLN A 145 -20.22 3.28 -17.06
CA GLN A 145 -21.49 3.07 -16.38
C GLN A 145 -21.32 2.71 -14.90
N LEU A 146 -20.31 1.89 -14.57
CA LEU A 146 -19.97 1.56 -13.18
C LEU A 146 -19.51 2.81 -12.41
N CYS A 147 -18.70 3.66 -13.05
CA CYS A 147 -18.24 4.93 -12.48
C CYS A 147 -19.38 5.92 -12.24
N ILE A 148 -20.31 6.09 -13.20
CA ILE A 148 -21.44 7.03 -13.11
C ILE A 148 -22.35 6.72 -11.90
N ARG A 149 -22.56 5.44 -11.60
CA ARG A 149 -23.46 5.00 -10.52
C ARG A 149 -22.87 5.15 -9.12
N SER A 150 -21.60 5.49 -9.04
CA SER A 150 -20.86 5.67 -7.79
C SER A 150 -21.23 6.99 -7.13
N ARG A 151 -22.15 6.98 -6.16
CA ARG A 151 -22.69 8.22 -5.55
C ARG A 151 -21.67 8.98 -4.69
N LYS A 152 -20.73 8.26 -4.06
CA LYS A 152 -19.70 8.84 -3.20
C LYS A 152 -18.37 8.19 -3.50
N VAL A 153 -17.41 9.00 -3.94
CA VAL A 153 -16.05 8.57 -4.24
C VAL A 153 -15.13 9.11 -3.17
N ASN A 154 -14.29 8.26 -2.61
CA ASN A 154 -13.18 8.69 -1.77
C ASN A 154 -11.89 8.54 -2.59
N ARG A 155 -11.19 9.66 -2.81
CA ARG A 155 -9.87 9.68 -3.41
C ARG A 155 -8.83 9.52 -2.32
N TRP A 156 -7.91 8.58 -2.51
CA TRP A 156 -6.85 8.22 -1.59
C TRP A 156 -5.49 8.38 -2.26
N THR A 157 -4.61 9.16 -1.67
CA THR A 157 -3.21 9.23 -2.08
C THR A 157 -2.42 8.12 -1.38
N MET A 158 -1.76 7.26 -2.15
CA MET A 158 -1.00 6.15 -1.60
C MET A 158 0.40 6.60 -1.22
N ASN A 159 0.65 6.73 0.07
CA ASN A 159 2.00 7.01 0.57
C ASN A 159 2.65 5.71 1.04
N VAL A 160 3.98 5.66 0.92
CA VAL A 160 4.81 4.53 1.29
C VAL A 160 5.96 4.98 2.19
N VAL A 161 6.56 4.03 2.89
CA VAL A 161 7.77 4.26 3.69
C VAL A 161 8.93 3.65 2.91
N ARG A 162 9.99 4.45 2.68
CA ARG A 162 11.23 3.94 2.09
C ARG A 162 11.81 2.83 2.97
N THR A 163 12.52 1.88 2.36
CA THR A 163 13.15 0.77 3.09
C THR A 163 14.01 1.29 4.24
N LEU A 164 13.73 0.79 5.43
CA LEU A 164 14.47 1.13 6.63
C LEU A 164 15.74 0.27 6.73
N PRO A 165 16.82 0.78 7.34
CA PRO A 165 18.02 -0.02 7.59
C PRO A 165 17.80 -1.07 8.68
N SER A 166 16.83 -0.86 9.58
CA SER A 166 16.44 -1.82 10.61
C SER A 166 15.01 -1.54 11.09
N TYR A 167 14.31 -2.59 11.52
CA TYR A 167 13.02 -2.50 12.23
C TYR A 167 13.18 -2.45 13.76
N ALA A 168 14.42 -2.40 14.28
CA ALA A 168 14.69 -2.33 15.71
C ALA A 168 15.97 -1.55 16.03
N SER A 169 15.95 -0.85 17.17
CA SER A 169 17.10 -0.17 17.77
C SER A 169 16.99 -0.25 19.29
N GLY A 170 18.02 -0.78 19.96
CA GLY A 170 17.98 -0.99 21.41
C GLY A 170 16.76 -1.82 21.84
N ARG A 171 15.94 -1.27 22.72
CA ARG A 171 14.69 -1.88 23.24
C ARG A 171 13.43 -1.41 22.49
N VAL A 172 13.60 -0.82 21.31
CA VAL A 172 12.50 -0.33 20.46
C VAL A 172 12.43 -1.18 19.20
N ALA A 173 11.22 -1.59 18.83
CA ALA A 173 10.97 -2.24 17.55
C ALA A 173 9.66 -1.76 16.91
N ILE A 174 9.61 -1.76 15.58
CA ILE A 174 8.46 -1.33 14.78
C ILE A 174 7.95 -2.47 13.90
N LEU A 175 6.66 -2.43 13.55
CA LEU A 175 6.03 -3.41 12.65
C LEU A 175 4.94 -2.80 11.77
N GLY A 176 4.47 -3.58 10.79
CA GLY A 176 3.38 -3.16 9.91
C GLY A 176 3.74 -1.89 9.13
N ASP A 177 2.78 -1.01 8.93
CA ASP A 177 2.99 0.23 8.16
C ASP A 177 3.99 1.20 8.82
N ALA A 178 4.21 1.09 10.14
CA ALA A 178 5.25 1.86 10.81
C ALA A 178 6.64 1.48 10.30
N ALA A 179 6.86 0.19 10.04
CA ALA A 179 8.11 -0.34 9.49
C ALA A 179 8.17 -0.23 7.96
N ARG A 180 7.03 -0.42 7.28
CA ARG A 180 6.99 -0.64 5.82
C ARG A 180 5.60 -0.46 5.21
N ALA A 181 5.09 0.77 5.24
CA ALA A 181 3.92 1.09 4.44
C ALA A 181 4.24 0.91 2.95
N MET A 182 3.37 0.21 2.23
CA MET A 182 3.54 -0.14 0.82
C MET A 182 2.25 0.15 0.04
N THR A 183 2.32 0.12 -1.30
CA THR A 183 1.12 0.24 -2.14
C THR A 183 0.17 -0.93 -1.89
N SER A 184 -1.14 -0.75 -2.11
CA SER A 184 -2.13 -1.81 -1.85
C SER A 184 -2.38 -2.72 -3.05
N ILE A 185 -1.50 -2.68 -4.05
CA ILE A 185 -1.69 -3.34 -5.34
C ILE A 185 -1.71 -4.87 -5.18
N GLN A 186 -0.86 -5.41 -4.31
CA GLN A 186 -0.87 -6.82 -3.94
C GLN A 186 -1.78 -7.15 -2.74
N ALA A 187 -2.42 -6.14 -2.14
CA ALA A 187 -3.21 -6.28 -0.90
C ALA A 187 -2.48 -7.04 0.25
N ALA A 188 -1.14 -6.98 0.29
CA ALA A 188 -0.33 -7.79 1.20
C ALA A 188 0.02 -7.13 2.55
N GLY A 189 -0.27 -5.82 2.71
CA GLY A 189 0.19 -5.04 3.86
C GLY A 189 -0.23 -5.60 5.23
N VAL A 190 -1.50 -6.04 5.35
CA VAL A 190 -2.05 -6.63 6.59
C VAL A 190 -1.42 -8.00 6.87
N GLY A 191 -1.32 -8.87 5.87
CA GLY A 191 -0.72 -10.20 6.02
C GLY A 191 0.73 -10.09 6.51
N GLN A 192 1.48 -9.16 5.93
CA GLN A 192 2.84 -8.89 6.40
C GLN A 192 2.88 -8.39 7.85
N ALA A 193 1.89 -7.61 8.32
CA ALA A 193 1.86 -7.11 9.70
C ALA A 193 1.54 -8.24 10.69
N ILE A 194 0.72 -9.20 10.27
CA ILE A 194 0.45 -10.43 11.02
C ILE A 194 1.73 -11.28 11.12
N GLU A 195 2.48 -11.45 10.03
CA GLU A 195 3.78 -12.13 10.05
C GLU A 195 4.78 -11.45 10.99
N ASP A 196 4.86 -10.11 10.97
CA ASP A 196 5.71 -9.34 11.87
C ASP A 196 5.36 -9.63 13.34
N ALA A 197 4.06 -9.55 13.66
CA ALA A 197 3.57 -9.80 15.01
C ALA A 197 3.83 -11.25 15.46
N TRP A 198 3.60 -12.23 14.58
CA TRP A 198 3.81 -13.65 14.88
C TRP A 198 5.29 -13.97 15.14
N ILE A 199 6.20 -13.59 14.22
CA ILE A 199 7.64 -13.85 14.37
C ILE A 199 8.18 -13.20 15.64
N ARG A 200 7.82 -11.94 15.90
CA ARG A 200 8.27 -11.25 17.10
C ARG A 200 7.71 -11.88 18.36
N SER A 201 6.43 -12.22 18.38
CA SER A 201 5.82 -12.87 19.55
C SER A 201 6.51 -14.19 19.86
N ALA A 202 6.77 -15.01 18.85
CA ALA A 202 7.48 -16.28 19.01
C ALA A 202 8.88 -16.08 19.60
N LEU A 203 9.63 -15.10 19.08
CA LEU A 203 10.96 -14.75 19.56
C LEU A 203 10.94 -14.21 21.01
N LEU A 204 9.99 -13.35 21.35
CA LEU A 204 9.87 -12.79 22.69
C LEU A 204 9.40 -13.81 23.72
N SER A 205 8.56 -14.77 23.33
CA SER A 205 8.09 -15.86 24.20
C SER A 205 9.08 -17.02 24.35
N HIS A 206 10.18 -17.00 23.60
CA HIS A 206 11.14 -18.09 23.62
C HIS A 206 11.79 -18.24 25.02
N PRO A 207 11.94 -19.45 25.60
CA PRO A 207 12.47 -19.63 26.96
C PRO A 207 13.88 -19.05 27.20
N LEU A 208 14.67 -18.87 26.15
CA LEU A 208 16.00 -18.24 26.21
C LEU A 208 15.97 -16.70 26.13
N THR A 209 14.79 -16.11 25.89
CA THR A 209 14.65 -14.66 25.84
C THR A 209 14.58 -14.08 27.24
N THR A 210 15.52 -13.20 27.54
CA THR A 210 15.63 -12.50 28.82
C THR A 210 15.75 -11.01 28.58
N LEU A 211 15.61 -10.20 29.63
CA LEU A 211 15.82 -8.75 29.53
C LEU A 211 17.24 -8.36 29.07
N ASN A 212 18.23 -9.25 29.24
CA ASN A 212 19.60 -9.02 28.78
C ASN A 212 19.78 -9.38 27.30
N SER A 213 19.05 -10.38 26.79
CA SER A 213 19.12 -10.79 25.38
C SER A 213 18.11 -10.08 24.49
N VAL A 214 17.15 -9.35 25.05
CA VAL A 214 16.02 -8.74 24.31
C VAL A 214 16.46 -7.86 23.14
N VAL A 215 17.54 -7.09 23.29
CA VAL A 215 18.05 -6.24 22.20
C VAL A 215 18.50 -7.10 21.02
N GLN A 216 19.20 -8.20 21.28
CA GLN A 216 19.63 -9.16 20.25
C GLN A 216 18.43 -9.84 19.61
N VAL A 217 17.41 -10.21 20.40
CA VAL A 217 16.17 -10.82 19.92
C VAL A 217 15.41 -9.90 18.97
N LEU A 218 15.31 -8.61 19.28
CA LEU A 218 14.68 -7.62 18.38
C LEU A 218 15.51 -7.41 17.10
N GLN A 219 16.84 -7.49 17.17
CA GLN A 219 17.68 -7.47 15.97
C GLN A 219 17.50 -8.73 15.10
N ILE A 220 17.31 -9.90 15.70
CA ILE A 220 16.98 -11.13 14.97
C ILE A 220 15.66 -10.97 14.23
N TYR A 221 14.63 -10.44 14.90
CA TYR A 221 13.36 -10.08 14.25
C TYR A 221 13.57 -9.15 13.04
N SER A 222 14.34 -8.07 13.21
CA SER A 222 14.66 -7.13 12.14
C SER A 222 15.33 -7.82 10.95
N ARG A 223 16.36 -8.63 11.20
CA ARG A 223 17.12 -9.36 10.17
C ARG A 223 16.28 -10.38 9.40
N ILE A 224 15.32 -11.03 10.05
CA ILE A 224 14.41 -11.98 9.39
C ILE A 224 13.37 -11.23 8.55
N ARG A 225 12.73 -10.21 9.12
CA ARG A 225 11.56 -9.56 8.50
C ARG A 225 11.90 -8.54 7.44
N LEU A 226 12.96 -7.76 7.63
CA LEU A 226 13.34 -6.70 6.71
C LEU A 226 13.47 -7.18 5.25
N PRO A 227 14.29 -8.21 4.92
CA PRO A 227 14.46 -8.62 3.52
C PRO A 227 13.16 -9.17 2.93
N LEU A 228 12.42 -10.02 3.66
CA LEU A 228 11.17 -10.62 3.19
C LEU A 228 10.11 -9.55 2.91
N ALA A 229 9.93 -8.64 3.86
CA ALA A 229 8.89 -7.64 3.76
C ALA A 229 9.24 -6.53 2.75
N SER A 230 10.53 -6.26 2.55
CA SER A 230 11.02 -5.38 1.48
C SER A 230 10.77 -5.98 0.10
N GLN A 231 10.94 -7.30 -0.08
CA GLN A 231 10.61 -7.98 -1.33
C GLN A 231 9.11 -7.88 -1.66
N VAL A 232 8.23 -7.97 -0.66
CA VAL A 232 6.78 -7.79 -0.84
C VAL A 232 6.45 -6.34 -1.18
N ALA A 233 7.05 -5.36 -0.50
CA ALA A 233 6.85 -3.94 -0.81
C ALA A 233 7.25 -3.61 -2.26
N GLU A 234 8.43 -4.09 -2.68
CA GLU A 234 8.93 -3.90 -4.04
C GLU A 234 8.12 -4.71 -5.06
N GLY A 235 7.65 -5.91 -4.71
CA GLY A 235 6.70 -6.67 -5.51
C GLY A 235 5.40 -5.91 -5.74
N SER A 236 4.85 -5.27 -4.71
CA SER A 236 3.64 -4.46 -4.83
C SER A 236 3.85 -3.20 -5.67
N ARG A 237 5.03 -2.58 -5.59
CA ARG A 237 5.42 -1.48 -6.48
C ARG A 237 5.56 -1.94 -7.93
N ARG A 238 6.26 -3.05 -8.20
CA ARG A 238 6.40 -3.59 -9.57
C ARG A 238 5.06 -4.05 -10.14
N ASN A 239 4.17 -4.60 -9.33
CA ASN A 239 2.85 -5.00 -9.80
C ASN A 239 2.03 -3.82 -10.30
N SER A 240 2.21 -2.58 -9.80
CA SER A 240 1.52 -1.44 -10.40
C SER A 240 1.99 -1.17 -11.81
N MET A 241 3.28 -1.44 -12.11
CA MET A 241 3.78 -1.40 -13.48
C MET A 241 3.13 -2.51 -14.31
N TYR A 242 3.14 -3.77 -13.86
CA TYR A 242 2.62 -4.89 -14.66
C TYR A 242 1.13 -4.86 -14.89
N PHE A 243 0.34 -4.40 -13.92
CA PHE A 243 -1.09 -4.19 -14.13
C PHE A 243 -1.37 -3.10 -15.15
N CYS A 244 -0.37 -2.30 -15.53
CA CYS A 244 -0.57 -1.15 -16.38
C CYS A 244 0.40 -1.10 -17.60
N THR A 245 1.33 -2.04 -17.76
CA THR A 245 2.15 -2.21 -18.96
C THR A 245 1.65 -3.42 -19.75
N GLU A 246 1.58 -3.30 -21.07
CA GLU A 246 1.17 -4.33 -22.05
C GLU A 246 1.30 -5.77 -21.55
N GLY A 247 0.18 -6.46 -21.35
CA GLY A 247 0.28 -7.78 -20.77
C GLY A 247 -0.98 -8.60 -20.56
N VAL A 248 -2.18 -8.21 -21.03
CA VAL A 248 -3.27 -9.17 -21.25
C VAL A 248 -4.05 -8.77 -22.49
N ARG A 249 -3.53 -9.17 -23.66
CA ARG A 249 -4.35 -9.38 -24.85
C ARG A 249 -5.30 -10.56 -24.59
N ARG A 250 -6.29 -10.40 -23.69
CA ARG A 250 -7.38 -11.37 -23.56
C ARG A 250 -8.35 -11.12 -24.70
N ARG A 251 -8.00 -11.74 -25.82
CA ARG A 251 -8.95 -12.29 -26.78
C ARG A 251 -10.09 -12.88 -25.95
N TYR A 252 -11.26 -12.25 -26.01
CA TYR A 252 -12.52 -12.79 -25.50
C TYR A 252 -12.65 -14.22 -26.02
N LEU A 253 -12.36 -15.22 -25.17
CA LEU A 253 -12.76 -16.59 -25.46
C LEU A 253 -14.25 -16.66 -25.18
N ARG A 254 -15.03 -16.36 -26.22
CA ARG A 254 -16.41 -16.83 -26.36
C ARG A 254 -16.36 -18.35 -26.27
N GLY A 255 -16.79 -18.89 -25.14
CA GLY A 255 -17.29 -20.26 -25.01
C GLY A 255 -18.79 -20.20 -24.88
#